data_AF-A0A1I0PEJ9-F1
#
_entry.id   AF-A0A1I0PEJ9-F1
#
_cell.length_a   1.000
_cell.length_b   1.000
_cell.length_c   1.000
_cell.angle_alpha   90.00
_cell.angle_beta   90.00
_cell.angle_gamma   90.00
#
_symmetry.space_group_name_H-M   'P 1'
#
loop_
_entity.id
_entity.type
_entity.pdbx_description
1 polymer ?
#
loop_
_entity_poly.entity_id
_entity_poly.type
_entity_poly.pdbx_seq_one_letter_code
_entity_poly.pdbx_strand_id
1 'polypeptide(L)'
;MRRRQFLAGGAALLPVVLAGCAHPDVVLDMNEATDERVADKASRLVDTGSSEYAVVADALENGSATDSGRSKLFDEGETVRFEDAIYEVSTTRLGDSDVTVYEVLIDFNPDDTTPDLGEIEYSELPETDRARLEPALVADHREQDGVDMSVGYGTADRGGDGSVFVPDQQYDIVVRDGDPYRIRVESEVETEIEFRYEVTEVAPDIETFAAQIRDRYLFTLSGLSESEREVVENAIDGTHFEDTDAFQSVVDRLRDHDAIDIADVYGTWLVEYEDSEYVTYAQW
;
A
#
# COMPACT_ATOMS: atom_id res chain seq x y z
N MET A 1 -19.51 78.27 18.40
CA MET A 1 -20.69 77.63 17.78
C MET A 1 -20.25 76.34 17.09
N ARG A 2 -21.04 75.25 17.24
CA ARG A 2 -20.94 73.90 16.60
C ARG A 2 -19.77 73.03 17.09
N ARG A 3 -19.93 72.06 18.02
CA ARG A 3 -20.68 70.77 17.99
C ARG A 3 -20.48 69.98 16.70
N ARG A 4 -19.82 68.82 16.79
CA ARG A 4 -20.26 67.52 16.23
C ARG A 4 -19.40 66.37 16.75
N GLN A 5 -20.10 65.41 17.36
CA GLN A 5 -19.67 64.06 17.72
C GLN A 5 -19.63 63.21 16.46
N PHE A 6 -18.70 62.24 16.35
CA PHE A 6 -18.93 61.01 15.59
C PHE A 6 -18.23 59.83 16.30
N LEU A 7 -19.08 58.86 16.67
CA LEU A 7 -18.75 57.51 17.09
C LEU A 7 -18.25 56.71 15.88
N ALA A 8 -17.22 55.89 16.06
CA ALA A 8 -16.92 54.77 15.16
C ALA A 8 -16.60 53.56 16.05
N GLY A 9 -17.54 52.61 16.09
CA GLY A 9 -17.44 51.37 16.85
C GLY A 9 -16.40 50.44 16.24
N GLY A 10 -15.55 49.88 17.09
CA GLY A 10 -14.64 48.80 16.72
C GLY A 10 -15.42 47.52 16.50
N ALA A 11 -15.42 47.02 15.27
CA ALA A 11 -15.87 45.68 14.96
C ALA A 11 -14.82 44.68 15.49
N ALA A 12 -15.25 43.81 16.41
CA ALA A 12 -14.48 42.67 16.87
C ALA A 12 -14.31 41.68 15.71
N LEU A 13 -13.06 41.41 15.33
CA LEU A 13 -12.71 40.29 14.45
C LEU A 13 -12.70 39.02 15.31
N LEU A 14 -13.70 38.17 15.12
CA LEU A 14 -13.70 36.77 15.56
C LEU A 14 -12.69 36.00 14.69
N PRO A 15 -11.66 35.34 15.24
CA PRO A 15 -10.91 34.36 14.48
C PRO A 15 -11.75 33.09 14.37
N VAL A 16 -12.08 32.73 13.14
CA VAL A 16 -12.58 31.39 12.79
C VAL A 16 -11.41 30.44 12.98
N VAL A 17 -11.47 29.58 13.99
CA VAL A 17 -10.54 28.47 14.14
C VAL A 17 -10.88 27.48 13.02
N LEU A 18 -10.03 27.46 12.00
CA LEU A 18 -10.03 26.43 10.98
C LEU A 18 -9.70 25.12 11.69
N ALA A 19 -10.67 24.21 11.75
CA ALA A 19 -10.41 22.80 12.07
C ALA A 19 -9.68 22.18 10.86
N GLY A 20 -8.40 22.55 10.70
CA GLY A 20 -7.48 21.76 9.90
C GLY A 20 -7.27 20.47 10.65
N CYS A 21 -7.37 19.34 9.95
CA CYS A 21 -6.91 18.06 10.46
C CYS A 21 -5.39 18.19 10.65
N ALA A 22 -4.96 18.71 11.79
CA ALA A 22 -3.58 18.73 12.19
C ALA A 22 -3.19 17.27 12.41
N HIS A 23 -2.45 16.70 11.47
CA HIS A 23 -1.72 15.48 11.77
C HIS A 23 -0.74 15.84 12.87
N PRO A 24 -0.77 15.12 14.01
CA PRO A 24 0.16 15.39 15.10
C PRO A 24 1.59 15.18 14.60
N ASP A 25 2.48 16.09 14.95
CA ASP A 25 3.89 16.05 14.52
C ASP A 25 4.66 14.90 15.21
N VAL A 26 4.16 14.43 16.35
CA VAL A 26 4.73 13.33 17.13
C VAL A 26 3.65 12.36 17.59
N VAL A 27 4.02 11.10 17.77
CA VAL A 27 3.12 10.03 18.24
C VAL A 27 3.89 9.10 19.17
N LEU A 28 3.30 8.71 20.29
CA LEU A 28 3.70 7.53 21.06
C LEU A 28 2.46 6.70 21.37
N ASP A 29 2.49 5.42 21.03
CA ASP A 29 1.40 4.48 21.21
C ASP A 29 1.94 3.15 21.74
N MET A 30 1.40 2.67 22.86
CA MET A 30 1.86 1.47 23.55
C MET A 30 0.70 0.50 23.73
N ASN A 31 0.72 -0.60 22.97
CA ASN A 31 -0.31 -1.63 23.03
C ASN A 31 0.24 -2.90 23.66
N GLU A 32 -0.59 -3.62 24.42
CA GLU A 32 -0.22 -4.93 24.99
C GLU A 32 0.38 -5.86 23.92
N ALA A 33 1.56 -6.41 24.24
CA ALA A 33 2.36 -7.26 23.37
C ALA A 33 1.88 -8.72 23.38
N THR A 34 0.67 -8.96 22.86
CA THR A 34 0.21 -10.31 22.58
C THR A 34 1.06 -10.96 21.47
N ASP A 35 1.14 -12.30 21.44
CA ASP A 35 1.93 -13.02 20.43
C ASP A 35 1.53 -12.63 19.00
N GLU A 36 0.22 -12.52 18.76
CA GLU A 36 -0.34 -12.07 17.48
C GLU A 36 0.17 -10.67 17.10
N ARG A 37 0.19 -9.73 18.05
CA ARG A 37 0.62 -8.35 17.77
C ARG A 37 2.14 -8.26 17.55
N VAL A 38 2.91 -9.04 18.31
CA VAL A 38 4.36 -9.14 18.12
C VAL A 38 4.66 -9.70 16.73
N ALA A 39 3.98 -10.78 16.34
CA ALA A 39 4.14 -11.39 15.02
C ALA A 39 3.69 -10.45 13.90
N ASP A 40 2.55 -9.75 14.06
CA ASP A 40 2.03 -8.78 13.09
C ASP A 40 3.01 -7.64 12.81
N LYS A 41 3.77 -7.19 13.82
CA LYS A 41 4.80 -6.15 13.63
C LYS A 41 6.10 -6.66 13.05
N ALA A 42 6.43 -7.92 13.27
CA ALA A 42 7.69 -8.51 12.84
C ALA A 42 7.59 -9.31 11.52
N SER A 43 6.40 -9.42 10.93
CA SER A 43 6.19 -10.22 9.72
C SER A 43 5.00 -9.75 8.87
N ARG A 44 5.08 -9.98 7.56
CA ARG A 44 4.01 -9.67 6.61
C ARG A 44 3.06 -10.84 6.47
N LEU A 45 1.75 -10.63 6.60
CA LEU A 45 0.75 -11.64 6.27
C LEU A 45 0.61 -11.77 4.75
N VAL A 46 0.61 -13.00 4.25
CA VAL A 46 0.44 -13.29 2.82
C VAL A 46 -1.02 -13.64 2.53
N ASP A 47 -1.71 -12.74 1.80
CA ASP A 47 -3.14 -12.86 1.54
C ASP A 47 -3.47 -13.98 0.54
N THR A 48 -4.44 -14.83 0.87
CA THR A 48 -4.90 -15.89 -0.03
C THR A 48 -5.39 -15.32 -1.37
N GLY A 49 -4.87 -15.84 -2.47
CA GLY A 49 -5.21 -15.40 -3.83
C GLY A 49 -4.34 -14.27 -4.39
N SER A 50 -3.38 -13.77 -3.61
CA SER A 50 -2.32 -12.87 -4.08
C SER A 50 -1.24 -13.61 -4.87
N SER A 51 -0.44 -12.87 -5.66
CA SER A 51 0.76 -13.41 -6.31
C SER A 51 1.79 -13.87 -5.27
N GLU A 52 1.92 -13.12 -4.17
CA GLU A 52 2.74 -13.47 -3.01
C GLU A 52 2.38 -14.85 -2.45
N TYR A 53 1.07 -15.15 -2.33
CA TYR A 53 0.61 -16.46 -1.86
C TYR A 53 1.01 -17.58 -2.80
N ALA A 54 0.78 -17.39 -4.11
CA ALA A 54 1.14 -18.39 -5.11
C ALA A 54 2.66 -18.66 -5.10
N VAL A 55 3.48 -17.62 -5.04
CA VAL A 55 4.94 -17.74 -5.02
C VAL A 55 5.45 -18.46 -3.77
N VAL A 56 4.91 -18.14 -2.58
CA VAL A 56 5.31 -18.85 -1.35
C VAL A 56 4.86 -20.31 -1.38
N ALA A 57 3.64 -20.60 -1.83
CA ALA A 57 3.13 -21.96 -1.97
C ALA A 57 3.98 -22.79 -2.94
N ASP A 58 4.28 -22.24 -4.13
CA ASP A 58 5.10 -22.91 -5.14
C ASP A 58 6.53 -23.13 -4.65
N ALA A 59 7.09 -22.20 -3.88
CA ALA A 59 8.43 -22.34 -3.30
C ALA A 59 8.47 -23.43 -2.22
N LEU A 60 7.42 -23.58 -1.41
CA LEU A 60 7.31 -24.67 -0.42
C LEU A 60 7.19 -26.04 -1.11
N GLU A 61 6.44 -26.14 -2.21
CA GLU A 61 6.27 -27.39 -2.94
C GLU A 61 7.53 -27.79 -3.72
N ASN A 62 8.16 -26.83 -4.40
CA ASN A 62 9.22 -27.11 -5.37
C ASN A 62 10.64 -26.77 -4.87
N GLY A 63 10.76 -26.18 -3.68
CA GLY A 63 11.99 -25.64 -3.11
C GLY A 63 12.31 -24.21 -3.57
N SER A 64 11.74 -23.76 -4.69
CA SER A 64 11.85 -22.39 -5.18
C SER A 64 10.71 -22.07 -6.15
N ALA A 65 10.34 -20.79 -6.25
CA ALA A 65 9.42 -20.27 -7.25
C ALA A 65 10.08 -19.16 -8.08
N THR A 66 9.54 -18.89 -9.26
CA THR A 66 9.98 -17.79 -10.11
C THR A 66 8.78 -16.95 -10.50
N ASP A 67 8.92 -15.63 -10.39
CA ASP A 67 7.93 -14.67 -10.86
C ASP A 67 8.62 -13.52 -11.60
N SER A 68 7.91 -12.91 -12.54
CA SER A 68 8.39 -11.79 -13.32
C SER A 68 7.46 -10.59 -13.16
N GLY A 69 8.06 -9.43 -12.92
CA GLY A 69 7.31 -8.19 -12.81
C GLY A 69 8.23 -6.97 -12.78
N ARG A 70 7.62 -5.79 -12.62
CA ARG A 70 8.36 -4.52 -12.53
C ARG A 70 9.11 -4.35 -11.22
N SER A 71 8.68 -5.07 -10.18
CA SER A 71 9.26 -5.07 -8.85
C SER A 71 9.22 -6.47 -8.26
N LYS A 72 10.12 -6.73 -7.33
CA LYS A 72 10.06 -7.93 -6.49
C LYS A 72 8.79 -7.92 -5.64
N LEU A 73 8.23 -9.10 -5.39
CA LEU A 73 7.10 -9.30 -4.47
C LEU A 73 7.51 -9.19 -3.00
N PHE A 74 8.73 -9.62 -2.70
CA PHE A 74 9.30 -9.62 -1.37
C PHE A 74 10.67 -8.94 -1.34
N ASP A 75 10.93 -8.20 -0.27
CA ASP A 75 12.27 -7.75 0.07
C ASP A 75 13.19 -8.94 0.40
N GLU A 76 14.51 -8.73 0.33
CA GLU A 76 15.45 -9.81 0.64
C GLU A 76 15.52 -10.01 2.16
N GLY A 77 15.22 -11.23 2.61
CA GLY A 77 15.13 -11.55 4.04
C GLY A 77 13.79 -11.15 4.67
N GLU A 78 12.77 -10.84 3.86
CA GLU A 78 11.46 -10.49 4.38
C GLU A 78 10.82 -11.67 5.10
N THR A 79 10.35 -11.45 6.33
CA THR A 79 9.67 -12.48 7.12
C THR A 79 8.17 -12.44 6.84
N VAL A 80 7.60 -13.60 6.49
CA VAL A 80 6.21 -13.74 6.06
C VAL A 80 5.47 -14.79 6.89
N ARG A 81 4.18 -14.53 7.12
CA ARG A 81 3.23 -15.49 7.69
C ARG A 81 2.48 -16.16 6.56
N PHE A 82 2.60 -17.48 6.51
CA PHE A 82 1.94 -18.29 5.51
C PHE A 82 1.30 -19.50 6.19
N GLU A 83 -0.04 -19.56 6.10
CA GLU A 83 -0.86 -20.50 6.87
C GLU A 83 -0.56 -20.38 8.38
N ASP A 84 -0.12 -21.46 9.02
CA ASP A 84 0.15 -21.50 10.46
C ASP A 84 1.62 -21.22 10.81
N ALA A 85 2.51 -21.09 9.82
CA ALA A 85 3.96 -21.02 10.01
C ALA A 85 4.57 -19.71 9.51
N ILE A 86 5.81 -19.47 9.92
CA ILE A 86 6.56 -18.25 9.64
C ILE A 86 7.81 -18.59 8.82
N TYR A 87 8.00 -17.90 7.72
CA TYR A 87 9.09 -18.15 6.78
C TYR A 87 9.88 -16.87 6.51
N GLU A 88 11.17 -17.01 6.26
CA GLU A 88 12.00 -15.97 5.65
C GLU A 88 12.05 -16.20 4.14
N VAL A 89 11.82 -15.15 3.36
CA VAL A 89 11.89 -15.18 1.90
C VAL A 89 13.23 -14.62 1.44
N SER A 90 13.97 -15.43 0.70
CA SER A 90 15.15 -14.97 -0.04
C SER A 90 14.78 -14.67 -1.49
N THR A 91 15.24 -13.53 -1.99
CA THR A 91 14.88 -13.00 -3.32
C THR A 91 16.14 -12.84 -4.15
N THR A 92 16.26 -13.59 -5.25
CA THR A 92 17.39 -13.51 -6.17
C THR A 92 16.94 -12.99 -7.54
N ARG A 93 17.46 -11.85 -7.99
CA ARG A 93 17.26 -11.38 -9.37
C ARG A 93 17.96 -12.32 -10.36
N LEU A 94 17.22 -12.87 -11.32
CA LEU A 94 17.74 -13.76 -12.35
C LEU A 94 18.12 -13.01 -13.64
N GLY A 95 17.33 -12.00 -14.01
CA GLY A 95 17.57 -11.24 -15.24
C GLY A 95 16.53 -10.17 -15.47
N ASP A 96 16.67 -9.48 -16.61
CA ASP A 96 15.68 -8.55 -17.13
C ASP A 96 15.34 -8.89 -18.57
N SER A 97 14.11 -8.60 -18.95
CA SER A 97 13.60 -8.74 -20.30
C SER A 97 12.68 -7.58 -20.64
N ASP A 98 12.85 -7.06 -21.85
CA ASP A 98 11.94 -6.07 -22.40
C ASP A 98 10.65 -6.77 -22.87
N VAL A 99 9.51 -6.27 -22.39
CA VAL A 99 8.18 -6.74 -22.76
C VAL A 99 7.35 -5.60 -23.31
N THR A 100 6.51 -5.89 -24.29
CA THR A 100 5.55 -4.90 -24.79
C THR A 100 4.29 -4.96 -23.95
N VAL A 101 3.94 -3.85 -23.31
CA VAL A 101 2.66 -3.66 -22.61
C VAL A 101 1.72 -2.83 -23.46
N TYR A 102 0.42 -3.09 -23.30
CA TYR A 102 -0.62 -2.46 -24.08
C TYR A 102 -1.63 -1.75 -23.18
N GLU A 103 -2.05 -0.58 -23.64
CA GLU A 103 -3.11 0.22 -23.06
C GLU A 103 -4.19 0.49 -24.11
N VAL A 104 -5.45 0.27 -23.71
CA VAL A 104 -6.61 0.52 -24.54
C VAL A 104 -7.25 1.83 -24.10
N LEU A 105 -7.22 2.80 -24.99
CA LEU A 105 -7.79 4.13 -24.81
C LEU A 105 -9.20 4.18 -25.38
N ILE A 106 -10.13 4.71 -24.60
CA ILE A 106 -11.56 4.80 -24.93
C ILE A 106 -11.93 6.29 -25.02
N ASP A 107 -12.54 6.65 -26.14
CA ASP A 107 -13.22 7.92 -26.39
C ASP A 107 -14.73 7.60 -26.49
N PHE A 108 -15.49 8.05 -25.49
CA PHE A 108 -16.92 7.77 -25.34
C PHE A 108 -17.78 8.69 -26.19
N ASN A 109 -17.24 9.85 -26.59
CA ASN A 109 -17.94 10.86 -27.38
C ASN A 109 -17.13 11.27 -28.64
N PRO A 110 -16.80 10.31 -29.52
CA PRO A 110 -15.88 10.58 -30.61
C PRO A 110 -16.53 11.48 -31.66
N ASP A 111 -15.80 12.53 -32.07
CA ASP A 111 -16.22 13.44 -33.16
C ASP A 111 -16.42 12.72 -34.51
N ASP A 112 -15.76 11.58 -34.67
CA ASP A 112 -15.85 10.75 -35.86
C ASP A 112 -16.09 9.28 -35.45
N THR A 113 -17.15 8.72 -36.00
CA THR A 113 -17.65 7.38 -35.72
C THR A 113 -17.43 6.43 -36.89
N THR A 114 -16.71 6.88 -37.92
CA THR A 114 -16.34 6.03 -39.05
C THR A 114 -15.24 5.07 -38.62
N PRO A 115 -15.42 3.74 -38.79
CA PRO A 115 -14.37 2.78 -38.48
C PRO A 115 -13.26 2.81 -39.54
N ASP A 116 -12.01 2.91 -39.10
CA ASP A 116 -10.82 2.76 -39.93
C ASP A 116 -10.40 1.28 -40.06
N LEU A 117 -10.60 0.49 -39.00
CA LEU A 117 -10.29 -0.94 -38.94
C LEU A 117 -11.56 -1.78 -39.00
N GLY A 118 -12.53 -1.46 -38.14
CA GLY A 118 -13.75 -2.22 -38.02
C GLY A 118 -14.59 -1.80 -36.83
N GLU A 119 -15.86 -2.16 -36.91
CA GLU A 119 -16.86 -1.98 -35.86
C GLU A 119 -17.24 -3.34 -35.27
N ILE A 120 -17.37 -3.41 -33.94
CA ILE A 120 -17.84 -4.59 -33.22
C ILE A 120 -18.87 -4.20 -32.16
N GLU A 121 -19.92 -4.99 -32.03
CA GLU A 121 -20.88 -4.84 -30.93
C GLU A 121 -20.22 -5.28 -29.62
N TYR A 122 -20.42 -4.51 -28.54
CA TYR A 122 -19.87 -4.82 -27.21
C TYR A 122 -20.26 -6.23 -26.73
N SER A 123 -21.46 -6.69 -27.11
CA SER A 123 -21.96 -8.03 -26.79
C SER A 123 -21.25 -9.16 -27.52
N GLU A 124 -20.57 -8.86 -28.63
CA GLU A 124 -19.80 -9.80 -29.45
C GLU A 124 -18.31 -9.78 -29.12
N LEU A 125 -17.86 -8.88 -28.23
CA LEU A 125 -16.48 -8.88 -27.75
C LEU A 125 -16.13 -10.21 -27.07
N PRO A 126 -14.89 -10.69 -27.24
CA PRO A 126 -14.35 -11.77 -26.42
C PRO A 126 -14.53 -11.48 -24.93
N GLU A 127 -14.70 -12.53 -24.14
CA GLU A 127 -14.91 -12.41 -22.68
C GLU A 127 -13.77 -11.65 -22.01
N THR A 128 -12.53 -11.86 -22.45
CA THR A 128 -11.33 -11.15 -21.98
C THR A 128 -11.46 -9.63 -22.15
N ASP A 129 -11.85 -9.17 -23.34
CA ASP A 129 -11.98 -7.74 -23.64
C ASP A 129 -13.17 -7.13 -22.90
N ARG A 130 -14.30 -7.85 -22.89
CA ARG A 130 -15.52 -7.41 -22.22
C ARG A 130 -15.29 -7.24 -20.72
N ALA A 131 -14.65 -8.21 -20.06
CA ALA A 131 -14.37 -8.16 -18.62
C ALA A 131 -13.41 -7.01 -18.25
N ARG A 132 -12.50 -6.64 -19.15
CA ARG A 132 -11.56 -5.51 -18.93
C ARG A 132 -12.20 -4.15 -19.16
N LEU A 133 -13.03 -4.03 -20.18
CA LEU A 133 -13.70 -2.78 -20.50
C LEU A 133 -14.87 -2.50 -19.55
N GLU A 134 -15.55 -3.52 -19.03
CA GLU A 134 -16.74 -3.36 -18.19
C GLU A 134 -16.58 -2.35 -17.03
N PRO A 135 -15.52 -2.38 -16.21
CA PRO A 135 -15.33 -1.40 -15.13
C PRO A 135 -15.21 0.04 -15.65
N ALA A 136 -14.51 0.24 -16.77
CA ALA A 136 -14.34 1.53 -17.39
C ALA A 136 -15.66 2.09 -17.94
N LEU A 137 -16.47 1.23 -18.54
CA LEU A 137 -17.75 1.63 -19.14
C LEU A 137 -18.87 1.85 -18.10
N VAL A 138 -18.70 1.40 -16.86
CA VAL A 138 -19.66 1.64 -15.75
C VAL A 138 -19.26 2.83 -14.88
N ALA A 139 -18.01 3.28 -14.97
CA ALA A 139 -17.53 4.44 -14.22
C ALA A 139 -18.21 5.74 -14.70
N ASP A 140 -18.51 6.63 -13.75
CA ASP A 140 -18.87 8.02 -14.05
C ASP A 140 -17.65 8.70 -14.71
N HIS A 141 -17.68 8.86 -16.02
CA HIS A 141 -16.67 9.57 -16.78
C HIS A 141 -17.15 10.99 -17.11
N ARG A 142 -16.21 11.93 -17.14
CA ARG A 142 -16.46 13.24 -17.73
C ARG A 142 -16.10 13.15 -19.20
N GLU A 143 -17.13 13.17 -20.05
CA GLU A 143 -17.00 13.36 -21.49
C GLU A 143 -16.14 14.61 -21.75
N GLN A 144 -14.98 14.39 -22.37
CA GLN A 144 -14.02 15.40 -22.76
C GLN A 144 -13.69 15.23 -24.25
N ASP A 145 -13.13 16.27 -24.86
CA ASP A 145 -12.67 16.15 -26.25
C ASP A 145 -11.45 15.18 -26.28
N GLY A 146 -11.61 14.00 -26.86
CA GLY A 146 -10.55 13.01 -27.06
C GLY A 146 -10.63 11.79 -26.15
N VAL A 147 -9.50 11.33 -25.61
CA VAL A 147 -9.46 10.13 -24.77
C VAL A 147 -10.05 10.44 -23.40
N ASP A 148 -11.10 9.73 -23.04
CA ASP A 148 -11.79 9.89 -21.77
C ASP A 148 -11.28 8.93 -20.70
N MET A 149 -10.87 7.72 -21.13
CA MET A 149 -10.45 6.67 -20.21
C MET A 149 -9.39 5.77 -20.84
N SER A 150 -8.56 5.18 -19.99
CA SER A 150 -7.59 4.19 -20.39
C SER A 150 -7.74 2.91 -19.56
N VAL A 151 -7.47 1.77 -20.19
CA VAL A 151 -7.57 0.44 -19.60
C VAL A 151 -6.28 -0.31 -19.90
N GLY A 152 -5.56 -0.69 -18.85
CA GLY A 152 -4.35 -1.51 -18.99
C GLY A 152 -4.68 -2.93 -19.40
N TYR A 153 -4.07 -3.41 -20.48
CA TYR A 153 -4.19 -4.78 -20.97
C TYR A 153 -2.96 -5.64 -20.62
N GLY A 154 -1.88 -5.01 -20.16
CA GLY A 154 -0.65 -5.71 -19.77
C GLY A 154 0.11 -6.24 -20.99
N THR A 155 0.88 -7.30 -20.80
CA THR A 155 1.62 -7.96 -21.88
C THR A 155 0.72 -8.87 -22.73
N ALA A 156 1.08 -9.10 -23.99
CA ALA A 156 0.31 -9.98 -24.88
C ALA A 156 0.12 -11.39 -24.30
N ASP A 157 1.10 -11.94 -23.57
CA ASP A 157 1.00 -13.25 -22.94
C ASP A 157 0.02 -13.28 -21.75
N ARG A 158 -0.09 -12.17 -21.00
CA ARG A 158 -1.00 -12.07 -19.84
C ARG A 158 -2.37 -11.52 -20.22
N GLY A 159 -2.50 -10.90 -21.40
CA GLY A 159 -3.72 -10.19 -21.75
C GLY A 159 -4.10 -10.06 -23.21
N GLY A 160 -3.28 -10.53 -24.13
CA GLY A 160 -3.61 -10.61 -25.54
C GLY A 160 -4.30 -11.91 -25.93
N ASP A 161 -4.22 -12.99 -25.12
CA ASP A 161 -4.82 -14.27 -25.51
C ASP A 161 -6.34 -14.15 -25.62
N GLY A 162 -6.83 -14.28 -26.86
CA GLY A 162 -8.24 -14.11 -27.21
C GLY A 162 -8.73 -12.65 -27.30
N SER A 163 -7.87 -11.64 -27.18
CA SER A 163 -8.25 -10.23 -27.35
C SER A 163 -8.35 -9.84 -28.83
N VAL A 164 -9.31 -8.97 -29.16
CA VAL A 164 -9.38 -8.33 -30.48
C VAL A 164 -8.69 -6.95 -30.53
N PHE A 165 -8.17 -6.47 -29.39
CA PHE A 165 -7.45 -5.20 -29.30
C PHE A 165 -5.94 -5.39 -29.22
N VAL A 166 -5.47 -6.44 -28.55
CA VAL A 166 -4.06 -6.65 -28.23
C VAL A 166 -3.61 -8.05 -28.67
N PRO A 167 -2.40 -8.23 -29.25
CA PRO A 167 -1.41 -7.20 -29.59
C PRO A 167 -1.74 -6.41 -30.86
N ASP A 168 -2.55 -6.98 -31.75
CA ASP A 168 -2.91 -6.40 -33.03
C ASP A 168 -4.39 -5.99 -33.02
N GLN A 169 -4.66 -4.69 -33.03
CA GLN A 169 -6.02 -4.15 -33.00
C GLN A 169 -6.79 -4.52 -34.27
N GLN A 170 -7.95 -5.17 -34.10
CA GLN A 170 -8.84 -5.57 -35.20
C GLN A 170 -10.03 -4.62 -35.39
N TYR A 171 -10.44 -3.95 -34.33
CA TYR A 171 -11.59 -3.03 -34.30
C TYR A 171 -11.22 -1.74 -33.59
N ASP A 172 -11.67 -0.61 -34.14
CA ASP A 172 -11.44 0.73 -33.60
C ASP A 172 -12.75 1.42 -33.18
N ILE A 173 -13.90 0.77 -33.41
CA ILE A 173 -15.20 1.19 -32.90
C ILE A 173 -15.86 0.03 -32.14
N VAL A 174 -16.30 0.31 -30.92
CA VAL A 174 -17.15 -0.59 -30.11
C VAL A 174 -18.53 0.05 -29.98
N VAL A 175 -19.57 -0.65 -30.41
CA VAL A 175 -20.95 -0.18 -30.26
C VAL A 175 -21.57 -0.78 -29.02
N ARG A 176 -22.09 0.05 -28.12
CA ARG A 176 -22.82 -0.40 -26.93
C ARG A 176 -24.12 0.35 -26.82
N ASP A 177 -25.23 -0.38 -26.73
CA ASP A 177 -26.58 0.19 -26.61
C ASP A 177 -26.94 1.17 -27.76
N GLY A 178 -26.26 1.05 -28.90
CA GLY A 178 -26.40 1.91 -30.08
C GLY A 178 -25.45 3.11 -30.13
N ASP A 179 -24.65 3.33 -29.08
CA ASP A 179 -23.67 4.41 -29.00
C ASP A 179 -22.27 3.89 -29.42
N PRO A 180 -21.61 4.55 -30.39
CA PRO A 180 -20.27 4.17 -30.84
C PRO A 180 -19.18 4.78 -29.96
N TYR A 181 -18.30 3.94 -29.43
CA TYR A 181 -17.08 4.35 -28.71
C TYR A 181 -15.86 4.08 -29.56
N ARG A 182 -14.94 5.04 -29.62
CA ARG A 182 -13.70 4.87 -30.36
C ARG A 182 -12.62 4.31 -29.46
N ILE A 183 -11.96 3.26 -29.96
CA ILE A 183 -10.90 2.54 -29.29
C ILE A 183 -9.58 2.81 -29.99
N ARG A 184 -8.56 3.19 -29.22
CA ARG A 184 -7.17 3.24 -29.69
C ARG A 184 -6.30 2.37 -28.81
N VAL A 185 -5.34 1.68 -29.41
CA VAL A 185 -4.37 0.87 -28.67
C VAL A 185 -3.03 1.57 -28.72
N GLU A 186 -2.49 1.85 -27.54
CA GLU A 186 -1.10 2.29 -27.39
C GLU A 186 -0.28 1.15 -26.79
N SER A 187 1.00 1.13 -27.13
CA SER A 187 1.93 0.13 -26.62
C SER A 187 3.26 0.78 -26.29
N GLU A 188 3.85 0.35 -25.18
CA GLU A 188 5.19 0.76 -24.78
C GLU A 188 6.04 -0.46 -24.42
N VAL A 189 7.36 -0.29 -24.48
CA VAL A 189 8.31 -1.31 -24.07
C VAL A 189 8.68 -1.03 -22.62
N GLU A 190 8.33 -1.97 -21.75
CA GLU A 190 8.64 -1.96 -20.33
C GLU A 190 9.68 -3.03 -20.01
N THR A 191 10.49 -2.80 -18.98
CA THR A 191 11.44 -3.81 -18.49
C THR A 191 10.78 -4.62 -17.37
N GLU A 192 10.64 -5.93 -17.58
CA GLU A 192 10.33 -6.88 -16.50
C GLU A 192 11.60 -7.51 -15.95
N ILE A 193 11.59 -7.77 -14.65
CA ILE A 193 12.69 -8.41 -13.94
C ILE A 193 12.19 -9.76 -13.45
N GLU A 194 12.93 -10.81 -13.78
CA GLU A 194 12.68 -12.16 -13.29
C GLU A 194 13.36 -12.34 -11.92
N PHE A 195 12.61 -12.82 -10.94
CA PHE A 195 13.08 -13.11 -9.60
C PHE A 195 12.84 -14.57 -9.24
N ARG A 196 13.83 -15.18 -8.58
CA ARG A 196 13.67 -16.46 -7.88
C ARG A 196 13.44 -16.22 -6.40
N TYR A 197 12.45 -16.89 -5.86
CA TYR A 197 12.09 -16.89 -4.45
C TYR A 197 12.36 -18.25 -3.84
N GLU A 198 13.01 -18.28 -2.69
CA GLU A 198 13.19 -19.48 -1.86
C GLU A 198 12.75 -19.14 -0.45
N VAL A 199 12.07 -20.07 0.21
CA VAL A 199 11.51 -19.86 1.56
C VAL A 199 12.17 -20.80 2.55
N THR A 200 12.47 -20.29 3.74
CA THR A 200 13.04 -21.08 4.83
C THR A 200 12.18 -20.90 6.08
N GLU A 201 11.75 -21.98 6.70
CA GLU A 201 10.97 -21.93 7.94
C GLU A 201 11.82 -21.32 9.07
N VAL A 202 11.27 -20.29 9.72
CA VAL A 202 11.87 -19.59 10.88
C VAL A 202 11.20 -20.03 12.17
N ALA A 203 9.88 -20.24 12.12
CA ALA A 203 9.12 -20.75 13.25
C ALA A 203 7.90 -21.55 12.76
N PRO A 204 7.54 -22.63 13.48
CA PRO A 204 6.40 -23.46 13.14
C PRO A 204 5.05 -22.84 13.50
N ASP A 205 5.03 -21.81 14.35
CA ASP A 205 3.82 -21.15 14.86
C ASP A 205 4.12 -19.73 15.39
N ILE A 206 3.04 -18.96 15.58
CA ILE A 206 3.07 -17.57 16.07
C ILE A 206 3.66 -17.46 17.48
N GLU A 207 3.35 -18.40 18.37
CA GLU A 207 3.83 -18.40 19.77
C GLU A 207 5.36 -18.52 19.80
N THR A 208 5.89 -19.47 19.02
CA THR A 208 7.33 -19.72 18.88
C THR A 208 8.04 -18.52 18.25
N PHE A 209 7.46 -17.92 17.22
CA PHE A 209 8.01 -16.74 16.57
C PHE A 209 8.03 -15.53 17.51
N ALA A 210 6.90 -15.24 18.16
CA ALA A 210 6.81 -14.13 19.10
C ALA A 210 7.83 -14.29 20.24
N ALA A 211 8.04 -15.50 20.77
CA ALA A 211 9.09 -15.76 21.75
C ALA A 211 10.51 -15.45 21.23
N GLN A 212 10.82 -15.75 19.97
CA GLN A 212 12.11 -15.38 19.35
C GLN A 212 12.26 -13.85 19.23
N ILE A 213 11.18 -13.15 18.85
CA ILE A 213 11.17 -11.68 18.79
C ILE A 213 11.36 -11.08 20.18
N ARG A 214 10.73 -11.64 21.23
CA ARG A 214 10.94 -11.21 22.62
C ARG A 214 12.39 -11.39 23.06
N ASP A 215 12.99 -12.56 22.81
CA ASP A 215 14.38 -12.84 23.18
C ASP A 215 15.37 -11.84 22.55
N ARG A 216 15.05 -11.37 21.34
CA ARG A 216 15.90 -10.45 20.60
C ARG A 216 15.68 -8.97 20.93
N TYR A 217 14.43 -8.54 21.09
CA TYR A 217 14.09 -7.12 21.07
C TYR A 217 13.52 -6.60 22.40
N LEU A 218 13.06 -7.46 23.32
CA LEU A 218 12.45 -7.01 24.56
C LEU A 218 13.50 -6.35 25.47
N PHE A 219 13.20 -5.13 25.93
CA PHE A 219 13.97 -4.47 26.96
C PHE A 219 13.07 -3.78 28.00
N THR A 220 13.57 -3.65 29.22
CA THR A 220 12.85 -2.98 30.31
C THR A 220 13.02 -1.47 30.26
N LEU A 221 11.93 -0.73 30.08
CA LEU A 221 11.90 0.72 30.22
C LEU A 221 11.75 1.09 31.70
N SER A 222 12.84 1.52 32.32
CA SER A 222 12.90 1.84 33.74
C SER A 222 13.64 3.16 34.00
N GLY A 223 13.63 3.62 35.25
CA GLY A 223 14.32 4.85 35.63
C GLY A 223 13.64 6.14 35.12
N LEU A 224 12.38 6.05 34.70
CA LEU A 224 11.59 7.20 34.24
C LEU A 224 11.38 8.23 35.36
N SER A 225 11.44 9.52 35.02
CA SER A 225 10.96 10.63 35.83
C SER A 225 9.42 10.64 35.90
N GLU A 226 8.84 11.48 36.78
CA GLU A 226 7.37 11.57 36.90
C GLU A 226 6.70 12.02 35.60
N SER A 227 7.26 13.01 34.91
CA SER A 227 6.74 13.48 33.62
C SER A 227 6.93 12.46 32.48
N GLU A 228 8.01 11.68 32.50
CA GLU A 228 8.21 10.60 31.52
C GLU A 228 7.23 9.44 31.75
N ARG A 229 6.94 9.11 33.02
CA ARG A 229 5.90 8.12 33.35
C ARG A 229 4.53 8.57 32.89
N GLU A 230 4.19 9.84 33.07
CA GLU A 230 2.92 10.39 32.58
C GLU A 230 2.79 10.25 31.06
N VAL A 231 3.86 10.48 30.30
CA VAL A 231 3.87 10.25 28.83
C VAL A 231 3.61 8.78 28.51
N VAL A 232 4.29 7.86 29.18
CA VAL A 232 4.15 6.41 28.97
C VAL A 232 2.75 5.91 29.35
N GLU A 233 2.24 6.31 30.51
CA GLU A 233 0.90 5.94 30.99
C GLU A 233 -0.18 6.47 30.04
N ASN A 234 -0.06 7.71 29.56
CA ASN A 234 -0.96 8.26 28.55
C ASN A 234 -0.90 7.49 27.22
N ALA A 235 0.28 7.01 26.82
CA ALA A 235 0.48 6.19 25.62
C ALA A 235 0.02 4.73 25.78
N ILE A 236 -0.20 4.25 27.01
CA ILE A 236 -0.78 2.94 27.29
C ILE A 236 -2.31 3.03 27.30
N ASP A 237 -2.86 4.08 27.92
CA ASP A 237 -4.31 4.30 28.00
C ASP A 237 -4.93 4.74 26.66
N GLY A 238 -4.11 5.28 25.76
CA GLY A 238 -4.46 5.72 24.42
C GLY A 238 -3.22 6.16 23.66
N THR A 239 -3.34 7.09 22.74
CA THR A 239 -2.18 7.60 21.99
C THR A 239 -1.75 8.96 22.53
N HIS A 240 -0.45 9.15 22.76
CA HIS A 240 0.14 10.42 23.15
C HIS A 240 0.62 11.21 21.93
N PHE A 241 0.36 12.53 21.91
CA PHE A 241 0.59 13.40 20.75
C PHE A 241 1.32 14.72 21.08
N GLU A 242 1.80 14.89 22.32
CA GLU A 242 2.38 16.15 22.77
C GLU A 242 3.92 16.12 22.69
N ASP A 243 4.50 16.98 21.86
CA ASP A 243 5.96 17.13 21.76
C ASP A 243 6.49 17.92 22.96
N THR A 244 6.89 17.18 23.99
CA THR A 244 7.45 17.70 25.24
C THR A 244 8.86 17.18 25.46
N ASP A 245 9.67 17.87 26.29
CA ASP A 245 10.99 17.37 26.69
C ASP A 245 10.92 15.94 27.28
N ALA A 246 9.82 15.62 27.97
CA ALA A 246 9.58 14.29 28.52
C ALA A 246 9.34 13.25 27.40
N PHE A 247 8.53 13.58 26.40
CA PHE A 247 8.32 12.75 25.22
C PHE A 247 9.64 12.50 24.47
N GLN A 248 10.40 13.56 24.18
CA GLN A 248 11.68 13.44 23.48
C GLN A 248 12.67 12.55 24.25
N SER A 249 12.74 12.70 25.57
CA SER A 249 13.57 11.84 26.42
C SER A 249 13.14 10.37 26.41
N VAL A 250 11.82 10.09 26.35
CA VAL A 250 11.32 8.72 26.20
C VAL A 250 11.72 8.15 24.82
N VAL A 251 11.51 8.91 23.75
CA VAL A 251 11.88 8.48 22.39
C VAL A 251 13.39 8.26 22.26
N ASP A 252 14.22 9.14 22.81
CA ASP A 252 15.68 8.97 22.81
C ASP A 252 16.07 7.66 23.51
N ARG A 253 15.41 7.31 24.62
CA ARG A 253 15.63 6.01 25.28
C ARG A 253 15.20 4.84 24.42
N LEU A 254 14.07 4.91 23.72
CA LEU A 254 13.66 3.84 22.81
C LEU A 254 14.73 3.64 21.72
N ARG A 255 15.22 4.73 21.15
CA ARG A 255 16.22 4.72 20.06
C ARG A 255 17.61 4.24 20.47
N ASP A 256 17.91 4.20 21.76
CA ASP A 256 19.13 3.57 22.29
C ASP A 256 19.06 2.03 22.30
N HIS A 257 17.92 1.43 21.94
CA HIS A 257 17.69 -0.01 21.88
C HIS A 257 17.34 -0.49 20.46
N ASP A 258 17.62 -1.78 20.20
CA ASP A 258 17.26 -2.44 18.95
C ASP A 258 15.73 -2.44 18.75
N ALA A 259 15.29 -2.00 17.58
CA ALA A 259 13.88 -1.93 17.21
C ALA A 259 13.46 -3.15 16.38
N ILE A 260 12.17 -3.53 16.45
CA ILE A 260 11.58 -4.47 15.49
C ILE A 260 11.65 -3.87 14.08
N ASP A 261 11.32 -2.58 13.97
CA ASP A 261 11.42 -1.80 12.75
C ASP A 261 11.80 -0.35 13.09
N ILE A 262 12.63 0.27 12.25
CA ILE A 262 13.05 1.67 12.44
C ILE A 262 13.27 2.36 11.09
N ALA A 263 12.69 3.54 10.97
CA ALA A 263 12.88 4.46 9.88
C ALA A 263 13.40 5.82 10.38
N ASP A 264 13.56 6.78 9.48
CA ASP A 264 14.14 8.08 9.81
C ASP A 264 13.32 8.88 10.85
N VAL A 265 11.99 8.69 10.83
CA VAL A 265 11.01 9.50 11.59
C VAL A 265 10.07 8.66 12.45
N TYR A 266 10.22 7.32 12.46
CA TYR A 266 9.40 6.45 13.30
C TYR A 266 10.12 5.14 13.61
N GLY A 267 9.60 4.39 14.58
CA GLY A 267 10.03 3.02 14.85
C GLY A 267 9.03 2.25 15.70
N THR A 268 9.25 0.93 15.78
CA THR A 268 8.48 0.01 16.60
C THR A 268 9.42 -0.79 17.49
N TRP A 269 9.16 -0.78 18.80
CA TRP A 269 9.94 -1.49 19.81
C TRP A 269 9.07 -2.45 20.60
N LEU A 270 9.73 -3.36 21.31
CA LEU A 270 9.12 -4.22 22.30
C LEU A 270 9.66 -3.84 23.69
N VAL A 271 8.76 -3.36 24.55
CA VAL A 271 9.12 -2.71 25.80
C VAL A 271 8.42 -3.38 26.98
N GLU A 272 9.16 -3.70 28.03
CA GLU A 272 8.59 -4.04 29.34
C GLU A 272 8.50 -2.77 30.19
N TYR A 273 7.30 -2.46 30.71
CA TYR A 273 7.03 -1.38 31.65
C TYR A 273 6.09 -1.89 32.75
N GLU A 274 6.48 -1.68 34.02
CA GLU A 274 5.72 -2.13 35.20
C GLU A 274 5.22 -3.59 35.10
N ASP A 275 6.15 -4.52 34.80
CA ASP A 275 5.91 -5.97 34.67
C ASP A 275 4.91 -6.36 33.55
N SER A 276 4.65 -5.46 32.60
CA SER A 276 3.81 -5.71 31.42
C SER A 276 4.58 -5.39 30.13
N GLU A 277 4.33 -6.15 29.07
CA GLU A 277 5.00 -5.99 27.77
C GLU A 277 4.13 -5.22 26.77
N TYR A 278 4.75 -4.33 26.02
CA TYR A 278 4.09 -3.45 25.06
C TYR A 278 4.83 -3.44 23.73
N VAL A 279 4.06 -3.50 22.65
CA VAL A 279 4.50 -3.06 21.34
C VAL A 279 4.34 -1.54 21.30
N THR A 280 5.48 -0.86 21.19
CA THR A 280 5.59 0.59 21.30
C THR A 280 5.90 1.17 19.93
N TYR A 281 4.97 1.94 19.36
CA TYR A 281 5.21 2.76 18.18
C TYR A 281 5.56 4.19 18.60
N ALA A 282 6.61 4.75 18.02
CA ALA A 282 6.93 6.17 18.19
C ALA A 282 7.21 6.84 16.85
N GLN A 283 6.78 8.10 16.71
CA GLN A 283 7.05 8.98 15.58
C GLN A 283 7.55 10.34 16.09
N TRP A 284 8.62 10.87 15.49
CA TRP A 284 9.33 12.10 15.92
C TRP A 284 9.79 12.97 14.75
#